data_AF-A0AAU3VNG5-F1
#
_entry.id   AF-A0AAU3VNG5-F1
#
_cell.length_a   1.000
_cell.length_b   1.000
_cell.length_c   1.000
_cell.angle_alpha   90.00
_cell.angle_beta   90.00
_cell.angle_gamma   90.00
#
_symmetry.space_group_name_H-M   'P 1'
#
loop_
_entity.id
_entity.type
_entity.pdbx_description
1 polymer ?
#
loop_
_entity_poly.entity_id
_entity_poly.type
_entity_poly.pdbx_seq_one_letter_code
_entity_poly.pdbx_strand_id
1 'polypeptide(L)'
;MTTSVRAPRRPHFWETYAPGTPYAARDLRALRDGLGREPGSVPAMRPLHRTPLPDIARPGEPVPAAYAAEHATLTLFGFHQPPSRPSVHQAGAGLGTACRRLHRTGAMSGKALDRRVTAAATAQDLDELLWHLRGLVPLLRDAGIGLDYTRLLHDLRSWLGTGHGRTIRAWGLQYTDRAGTQTSSPNGGPATAIPDGEGSPYWVTFDPQRAETGAELAALRSGLGREAGTVPAMWPFHRARVSPAAQEAGFLGRGLAAEHAVLTLFGLHQQARREPMHAAGTSPGAACRRLLHLVGADKAGEEAMTRRVGQLLTSADGEELCWHLRGLVPLLRGAAIGLDYTRLRDDLLRWDDARHPEQQARIRSRWDRDFRIGAPTGQG
;
A
#
# COMPACT_ATOMS: atom_id res chain seq x y z
N MET A 1 39.52 -15.04 13.02
CA MET A 1 38.36 -14.18 12.67
C MET A 1 38.81 -13.19 11.63
N THR A 2 38.64 -13.53 10.34
CA THR A 2 38.96 -12.63 9.22
C THR A 2 37.78 -11.69 8.99
N THR A 3 37.92 -10.45 9.42
CA THR A 3 37.04 -9.34 9.05
C THR A 3 37.15 -9.13 7.54
N SER A 4 36.16 -9.61 6.80
CA SER A 4 35.99 -9.31 5.38
C SER A 4 35.72 -7.81 5.24
N VAL A 5 36.76 -7.04 4.92
CA VAL A 5 36.63 -5.64 4.54
C VAL A 5 35.88 -5.62 3.20
N ARG A 6 34.59 -5.31 3.26
CA ARG A 6 33.74 -5.15 2.08
C ARG A 6 34.33 -4.04 1.21
N ALA A 7 34.80 -4.37 0.01
CA ALA A 7 35.34 -3.41 -0.94
C ALA A 7 34.38 -2.22 -1.15
N PRO A 8 34.88 -0.99 -1.30
CA PRO A 8 34.02 0.19 -1.45
C PRO A 8 33.12 0.06 -2.68
N ARG A 9 31.82 0.27 -2.49
CA ARG A 9 30.82 0.25 -3.56
C ARG A 9 31.17 1.32 -4.60
N ARG A 10 31.32 0.93 -5.86
CA ARG A 10 31.45 1.90 -6.96
C ARG A 10 30.12 2.66 -7.09
N PRO A 11 30.14 4.01 -7.11
CA PRO A 11 28.91 4.78 -7.23
C PRO A 11 28.26 4.61 -8.61
N HIS A 12 26.93 4.70 -8.65
CA HIS A 12 26.16 4.68 -9.89
C HIS A 12 26.28 6.03 -10.61
N PHE A 13 26.01 6.03 -11.92
CA PHE A 13 26.16 7.22 -12.77
C PHE A 13 25.44 8.46 -12.22
N TRP A 14 24.21 8.30 -11.73
CA TRP A 14 23.40 9.41 -11.18
C TRP A 14 23.95 10.00 -9.87
N GLU A 15 24.75 9.24 -9.12
CA GLU A 15 25.41 9.68 -7.87
C GLU A 15 26.65 10.53 -8.16
N THR A 16 27.26 10.35 -9.33
CA THR A 16 28.47 11.08 -9.76
C THR A 16 28.22 12.08 -10.87
N TYR A 17 26.97 12.27 -11.29
CA TYR A 17 26.63 13.14 -12.42
C TYR A 17 26.95 14.60 -12.08
N ALA A 18 27.73 15.24 -12.97
CA ALA A 18 28.07 16.66 -12.89
C ALA A 18 27.75 17.36 -14.22
N PRO A 19 26.95 18.45 -14.22
CA PRO A 19 26.61 19.18 -15.44
C PRO A 19 27.81 19.91 -16.02
N GLY A 20 27.72 20.28 -17.31
CA GLY A 20 28.73 21.13 -17.96
C GLY A 20 29.99 20.40 -18.46
N THR A 21 30.11 19.09 -18.24
CA THR A 21 31.20 18.30 -18.84
C THR A 21 30.83 17.79 -20.24
N PRO A 22 31.78 17.68 -21.19
CA PRO A 22 31.52 17.07 -22.50
C PRO A 22 31.00 15.63 -22.40
N TYR A 23 31.43 14.90 -21.36
CA TYR A 23 30.99 13.55 -21.07
C TYR A 23 29.53 13.49 -20.60
N ALA A 24 29.07 14.46 -19.80
CA ALA A 24 27.70 14.49 -19.30
C ALA A 24 26.66 14.52 -20.43
N ALA A 25 26.86 15.35 -21.46
CA ALA A 25 25.93 15.41 -22.59
C ALA A 25 25.94 14.12 -23.43
N ARG A 26 27.14 13.56 -23.68
CA ARG A 26 27.33 12.29 -24.39
C ARG A 26 26.67 11.13 -23.64
N ASP A 27 26.94 11.01 -22.35
CA ASP A 27 26.48 9.91 -21.53
C ASP A 27 24.95 9.99 -21.35
N LEU A 28 24.38 11.19 -21.13
CA LEU A 28 22.92 11.37 -21.11
C LEU A 28 22.26 11.03 -22.45
N ARG A 29 22.91 11.32 -23.59
CA ARG A 29 22.44 10.88 -24.90
C ARG A 29 22.42 9.35 -24.98
N ALA A 30 23.50 8.68 -24.59
CA ALA A 30 23.55 7.22 -24.55
C ALA A 30 22.44 6.60 -23.69
N LEU A 31 22.15 7.22 -22.53
CA LEU A 31 21.03 6.79 -21.66
C LEU A 31 19.66 6.95 -22.32
N ARG A 32 19.46 8.03 -23.08
CA ARG A 32 18.19 8.25 -23.82
C ARG A 32 18.06 7.30 -25.01
N ASP A 33 19.17 6.96 -25.67
CA ASP A 33 19.18 6.02 -26.79
C ASP A 33 18.84 4.59 -26.35
N GLY A 34 19.15 4.22 -25.10
CA GLY A 34 18.74 2.95 -24.49
C GLY A 34 17.28 2.86 -24.11
N LEU A 35 16.53 3.96 -24.13
CA LEU A 35 15.19 4.02 -23.58
C LEU A 35 14.19 3.23 -24.45
N GLY A 36 13.80 2.03 -24.01
CA GLY A 36 12.96 1.09 -24.76
C GLY A 36 13.75 0.15 -25.67
N ARG A 37 15.06 0.06 -25.48
CA ARG A 37 15.92 -0.94 -26.11
C ARG A 37 16.19 -2.07 -25.12
N GLU A 38 16.54 -3.22 -25.67
CA GLU A 38 16.94 -4.37 -24.84
C GLU A 38 18.19 -4.02 -24.01
N PRO A 39 18.23 -4.34 -22.71
CA PRO A 39 19.42 -4.13 -21.89
C PRO A 39 20.67 -4.76 -22.51
N GLY A 40 21.73 -3.96 -22.69
CA GLY A 40 23.01 -4.42 -23.25
C GLY A 40 23.14 -4.22 -24.77
N SER A 41 22.04 -3.94 -25.48
CA SER A 41 22.03 -3.68 -26.92
C SER A 41 22.61 -2.32 -27.32
N VAL A 42 22.77 -1.37 -26.39
CA VAL A 42 23.35 -0.04 -26.63
C VAL A 42 24.80 0.00 -26.12
N PRO A 43 25.82 -0.10 -27.00
CA PRO A 43 27.22 -0.20 -26.58
C PRO A 43 27.70 1.00 -25.77
N ALA A 44 27.22 2.21 -26.11
CA ALA A 44 27.58 3.46 -25.43
C ALA A 44 27.15 3.49 -23.95
N MET A 45 26.19 2.66 -23.53
CA MET A 45 25.76 2.56 -22.14
C MET A 45 26.62 1.61 -21.30
N ARG A 46 27.42 0.72 -21.92
CA ARG A 46 28.20 -0.29 -21.20
C ARG A 46 29.11 0.29 -20.11
N PRO A 47 29.81 1.43 -20.32
CA PRO A 47 30.64 2.03 -19.26
C PRO A 47 29.85 2.62 -18.08
N LEU A 48 28.54 2.85 -18.28
CA LEU A 48 27.66 3.49 -17.30
C LEU A 48 27.00 2.48 -16.36
N HIS A 49 26.91 1.22 -16.78
CA HIS A 49 26.47 0.11 -15.94
C HIS A 49 27.50 -0.24 -14.86
N ARG A 50 27.00 -0.63 -13.69
CA ARG A 50 27.80 -1.12 -12.56
C ARG A 50 27.56 -2.60 -12.26
N THR A 51 26.40 -3.12 -12.65
CA THR A 51 26.10 -4.54 -12.64
C THR A 51 26.84 -5.19 -13.80
N PRO A 52 27.71 -6.19 -13.55
CA PRO A 52 28.33 -6.93 -14.64
C PRO A 52 27.25 -7.69 -15.40
N LEU A 53 27.34 -7.67 -16.72
CA LEU A 53 26.62 -8.60 -17.56
C LEU A 53 27.51 -9.86 -17.67
N PRO A 54 27.08 -11.03 -17.17
CA PRO A 54 27.88 -12.24 -17.26
C PRO A 54 28.14 -12.60 -18.73
N ASP A 55 29.37 -12.98 -19.07
CA ASP A 55 29.74 -13.44 -20.42
C ASP A 55 28.97 -14.71 -20.86
N ILE A 56 28.33 -15.39 -19.91
CA ILE A 56 27.52 -16.60 -20.10
C ILE A 56 26.09 -16.36 -20.59
N ALA A 57 25.64 -15.11 -20.78
CA ALA A 57 24.36 -14.86 -21.45
C ALA A 57 24.46 -15.31 -22.91
N ARG A 58 24.24 -16.61 -23.14
CA ARG A 58 24.21 -17.20 -24.48
C ARG A 58 23.15 -16.46 -25.30
N PRO A 59 23.32 -16.37 -26.64
CA PRO A 59 22.25 -15.86 -27.49
C PRO A 59 20.92 -16.57 -27.15
N GLY A 60 19.93 -15.81 -26.66
CA GLY A 60 18.63 -16.33 -26.23
C GLY A 60 18.43 -16.51 -24.72
N GLU A 61 19.44 -16.31 -23.87
CA GLU A 61 19.25 -16.29 -22.41
C GLU A 61 18.69 -14.94 -21.93
N PRO A 62 17.74 -14.94 -20.98
CA PRO A 62 17.18 -13.72 -20.46
C PRO A 62 18.23 -12.92 -19.68
N VAL A 63 18.27 -11.62 -19.94
CA VAL A 63 19.18 -10.71 -19.23
C VAL A 63 18.92 -10.79 -17.72
N PRO A 64 19.96 -10.89 -16.86
CA PRO A 64 19.77 -10.93 -15.42
C PRO A 64 18.93 -9.74 -14.91
N ALA A 65 17.94 -10.01 -14.06
CA ALA A 65 17.02 -9.00 -13.53
C ALA A 65 17.74 -7.79 -12.90
N ALA A 66 18.88 -8.02 -12.25
CA ALA A 66 19.69 -6.96 -11.66
C ALA A 66 20.26 -5.98 -12.70
N TYR A 67 20.63 -6.48 -13.88
CA TYR A 67 21.13 -5.69 -15.00
C TYR A 67 19.97 -5.00 -15.74
N ALA A 68 18.86 -5.71 -15.97
CA ALA A 68 17.65 -5.12 -16.53
C ALA A 68 17.12 -3.95 -15.69
N ALA A 69 17.08 -4.11 -14.36
CA ALA A 69 16.69 -3.04 -13.43
C ALA A 69 17.65 -1.84 -13.47
N GLU A 70 18.96 -2.07 -13.58
CA GLU A 70 19.92 -0.97 -13.71
C GLU A 70 19.78 -0.25 -15.05
N HIS A 71 19.60 -1.00 -16.15
CA HIS A 71 19.36 -0.41 -17.46
C HIS A 71 18.09 0.45 -17.45
N ALA A 72 16.99 -0.07 -16.91
CA ALA A 72 15.75 0.66 -16.71
C ALA A 72 15.94 1.94 -15.89
N THR A 73 16.66 1.86 -14.77
CA THR A 73 16.92 3.02 -13.90
C THR A 73 17.78 4.08 -14.60
N LEU A 74 18.83 3.64 -15.30
CA LEU A 74 19.73 4.51 -16.06
C LEU A 74 18.98 5.26 -17.18
N THR A 75 18.15 4.56 -17.95
CA THR A 75 17.37 5.19 -19.04
C THR A 75 16.32 6.17 -18.50
N LEU A 76 15.63 5.84 -17.40
CA LEU A 76 14.73 6.76 -16.71
C LEU A 76 15.47 7.99 -16.15
N PHE A 77 16.69 7.83 -15.62
CA PHE A 77 17.51 8.96 -15.20
C PHE A 77 17.89 9.84 -16.38
N GLY A 78 18.36 9.27 -17.48
CA GLY A 78 18.71 10.02 -18.69
C GLY A 78 17.54 10.80 -19.28
N PHE A 79 16.32 10.25 -19.17
CA PHE A 79 15.09 10.91 -19.61
C PHE A 79 14.64 12.04 -18.67
N HIS A 80 14.86 11.89 -17.37
CA HIS A 80 14.56 12.91 -16.36
C HIS A 80 15.58 14.05 -16.37
N GLN A 81 16.88 13.74 -16.42
CA GLN A 81 17.97 14.69 -16.24
C GLN A 81 18.14 15.65 -17.43
N PRO A 82 17.96 16.97 -17.23
CA PRO A 82 18.36 17.97 -18.21
C PRO A 82 19.89 18.14 -18.19
N PRO A 83 20.54 18.33 -19.35
CA PRO A 83 22.01 18.33 -19.45
C PRO A 83 22.71 19.48 -18.72
N SER A 84 22.01 20.60 -18.51
CA SER A 84 22.56 21.82 -17.90
C SER A 84 22.10 22.03 -16.46
N ARG A 85 21.40 21.07 -15.86
CA ARG A 85 20.93 21.16 -14.46
C ARG A 85 21.76 20.27 -13.54
N PRO A 86 21.84 20.57 -12.23
CA PRO A 86 22.32 19.63 -11.24
C PRO A 86 21.57 18.29 -11.30
N SER A 87 22.14 17.26 -10.67
CA SER A 87 21.53 15.92 -10.66
C SER A 87 20.10 15.97 -10.11
N VAL A 88 19.16 15.37 -10.84
CA VAL A 88 17.78 15.13 -10.38
C VAL A 88 17.70 13.96 -9.39
N HIS A 89 18.83 13.28 -9.15
CA HIS A 89 18.94 12.29 -8.09
C HIS A 89 18.91 12.97 -6.72
N GLN A 90 17.88 12.63 -5.92
CA GLN A 90 17.72 13.14 -4.56
C GLN A 90 17.50 11.97 -3.61
N ALA A 91 18.48 11.69 -2.74
CA ALA A 91 18.36 10.65 -1.73
C ALA A 91 17.11 10.86 -0.84
N GLY A 92 16.38 9.78 -0.56
CA GLY A 92 15.16 9.78 0.25
C GLY A 92 13.88 10.20 -0.50
N ALA A 93 13.96 10.68 -1.75
CA ALA A 93 12.79 10.98 -2.57
C ALA A 93 12.33 9.75 -3.37
N GLY A 94 11.75 8.74 -2.70
CA GLY A 94 11.20 7.56 -3.38
C GLY A 94 10.05 7.87 -4.36
N LEU A 95 9.71 6.93 -5.25
CA LEU A 95 8.72 7.13 -6.32
C LEU A 95 7.36 7.61 -5.78
N GLY A 96 6.83 6.96 -4.74
CA GLY A 96 5.56 7.37 -4.15
C GLY A 96 5.63 8.78 -3.56
N THR A 97 6.76 9.14 -2.94
CA THR A 97 6.99 10.49 -2.40
C THR A 97 7.09 11.54 -3.50
N ALA A 98 7.77 11.23 -4.61
CA ALA A 98 7.84 12.11 -5.77
C ALA A 98 6.45 12.34 -6.40
N CYS A 99 5.67 11.28 -6.59
CA CYS A 99 4.28 11.37 -7.06
C CYS A 99 3.39 12.15 -6.08
N ARG A 100 3.55 11.97 -4.77
CA ARG A 100 2.81 12.75 -3.76
C ARG A 100 3.13 14.23 -3.83
N ARG A 101 4.41 14.59 -4.00
CA ARG A 101 4.84 15.97 -4.21
C ARG A 101 4.23 16.54 -5.49
N LEU A 102 4.22 15.77 -6.58
CA LEU A 102 3.60 16.16 -7.85
C LEU A 102 2.09 16.38 -7.71
N HIS A 103 1.39 15.54 -6.94
CA HIS A 103 -0.03 15.72 -6.65
C HIS A 103 -0.29 17.08 -5.98
N ARG A 104 0.59 17.50 -5.07
CA ARG A 104 0.47 18.78 -4.34
C ARG A 104 0.76 20.01 -5.19
N THR A 105 1.51 19.90 -6.30
CA THR A 105 1.78 21.07 -7.15
C THR A 105 0.56 21.51 -7.96
N GLY A 106 -0.45 20.64 -8.10
CA GLY A 106 -1.62 20.93 -8.94
C GLY A 106 -1.31 21.02 -10.43
N ALA A 107 -0.10 20.62 -10.86
CA ALA A 107 0.33 20.66 -12.27
C ALA A 107 -0.54 19.77 -13.19
N MET A 108 -1.32 18.85 -12.61
CA MET A 108 -2.38 18.09 -13.27
C MET A 108 -3.52 17.79 -12.31
N SER A 109 -4.66 17.38 -12.88
CA SER A 109 -5.74 16.79 -12.10
C SER A 109 -5.24 15.59 -11.29
N GLY A 110 -5.53 15.58 -9.98
CA GLY A 110 -5.21 14.46 -9.09
C GLY A 110 -5.69 13.12 -9.63
N LYS A 111 -6.92 13.06 -10.18
CA LYS A 111 -7.50 11.85 -10.80
C LYS A 111 -6.69 11.36 -12.01
N ALA A 112 -6.02 12.23 -12.75
CA ALA A 112 -5.16 11.83 -13.86
C ALA A 112 -3.83 11.23 -13.35
N LEU A 113 -3.27 11.78 -12.29
CA LEU A 113 -2.07 11.24 -11.63
C LEU A 113 -2.38 9.89 -10.97
N ASP A 114 -3.49 9.77 -10.25
CA ASP A 114 -3.92 8.53 -9.58
C ASP A 114 -4.03 7.36 -10.57
N ARG A 115 -4.58 7.61 -11.76
CA ARG A 115 -4.66 6.60 -12.83
C ARG A 115 -3.28 6.15 -13.30
N ARG A 116 -2.33 7.08 -13.49
CA ARG A 116 -0.97 6.74 -13.94
C ARG A 116 -0.18 5.97 -12.88
N VAL A 117 -0.31 6.39 -11.61
CA VAL A 117 0.33 5.71 -10.48
C VAL A 117 -0.28 4.31 -10.29
N THR A 118 -1.60 4.20 -10.40
CA THR A 118 -2.30 2.91 -10.36
C THR A 118 -1.83 2.00 -11.48
N ALA A 119 -1.76 2.50 -12.71
CA ALA A 119 -1.31 1.71 -13.86
C ALA A 119 0.14 1.22 -13.69
N ALA A 120 1.05 2.07 -13.19
CA ALA A 120 2.40 1.64 -12.84
C ALA A 120 2.42 0.54 -11.76
N ALA A 121 1.58 0.67 -10.73
CA ALA A 121 1.50 -0.30 -9.65
C ALA A 121 0.81 -1.62 -10.04
N THR A 122 -0.01 -1.63 -11.08
CA THR A 122 -0.68 -2.83 -11.61
C THR A 122 -0.02 -3.40 -12.85
N ALA A 123 1.13 -2.86 -13.28
CA ALA A 123 1.86 -3.36 -14.44
C ALA A 123 2.17 -4.85 -14.30
N GLN A 124 2.00 -5.61 -15.37
CA GLN A 124 2.19 -7.06 -15.40
C GLN A 124 3.64 -7.46 -15.72
N ASP A 125 4.37 -6.58 -16.41
CA ASP A 125 5.77 -6.79 -16.78
C ASP A 125 6.58 -5.48 -16.69
N LEU A 126 7.90 -5.62 -16.90
CA LEU A 126 8.83 -4.49 -16.81
C LEU A 126 8.57 -3.44 -17.89
N ASP A 127 8.16 -3.85 -19.09
CA ASP A 127 7.97 -2.94 -20.22
C ASP A 127 6.73 -2.06 -20.00
N GLU A 128 5.63 -2.64 -19.51
CA GLU A 128 4.43 -1.91 -19.09
C GLU A 128 4.75 -0.97 -17.92
N LEU A 129 5.51 -1.44 -16.92
CA LEU A 129 5.93 -0.59 -15.81
C LEU A 129 6.74 0.60 -16.33
N LEU A 130 7.73 0.36 -17.19
CA LEU A 130 8.56 1.42 -17.76
C LEU A 130 7.76 2.37 -18.64
N TRP A 131 6.78 1.87 -19.39
CA TRP A 131 5.85 2.70 -20.13
C TRP A 131 5.14 3.71 -19.22
N HIS A 132 4.60 3.26 -18.08
CA HIS A 132 3.95 4.13 -17.11
C HIS A 132 4.92 5.09 -16.41
N LEU A 133 6.10 4.62 -16.01
CA LEU A 133 7.13 5.48 -15.39
C LEU A 133 7.64 6.54 -16.37
N ARG A 134 7.79 6.23 -17.66
CA ARG A 134 8.13 7.19 -18.71
C ARG A 134 7.05 8.23 -18.90
N GLY A 135 5.80 7.89 -18.64
CA GLY A 135 4.70 8.86 -18.59
C GLY A 135 4.78 9.80 -17.38
N LEU A 136 5.36 9.38 -16.26
CA LEU A 136 5.46 10.16 -15.02
C LEU A 136 6.71 11.05 -14.96
N VAL A 137 7.85 10.56 -15.46
CA VAL A 137 9.14 11.25 -15.38
C VAL A 137 9.13 12.68 -15.96
N PRO A 138 8.55 12.97 -17.15
CA PRO A 138 8.48 14.33 -17.67
C PRO A 138 7.72 15.28 -16.74
N LEU A 139 6.67 14.79 -16.08
CA LEU A 139 5.87 15.59 -15.17
C LEU A 139 6.66 15.95 -13.92
N LEU A 140 7.44 15.01 -13.40
CA LEU A 140 8.39 15.26 -12.31
C LEU A 140 9.45 16.28 -12.73
N ARG A 141 10.02 16.12 -13.93
CA ARG A 141 11.03 17.02 -14.48
C ARG A 141 10.52 18.45 -14.60
N ASP A 142 9.33 18.61 -15.16
CA ASP A 142 8.73 19.92 -15.44
C ASP A 142 8.32 20.61 -14.13
N ALA A 143 7.93 19.84 -13.11
CA ALA A 143 7.70 20.31 -11.75
C ALA A 143 8.99 20.50 -10.92
N GLY A 144 10.16 20.17 -11.45
CA GLY A 144 11.45 20.27 -10.74
C GLY A 144 11.59 19.29 -9.56
N ILE A 145 10.87 18.16 -9.57
CA ILE A 145 10.85 17.17 -8.49
C ILE A 145 11.92 16.10 -8.75
N GLY A 146 12.92 16.01 -7.87
CA GLY A 146 13.93 14.95 -7.90
C GLY A 146 13.39 13.57 -7.49
N LEU A 147 14.13 12.53 -7.84
CA LEU A 147 13.82 11.13 -7.52
C LEU A 147 15.06 10.42 -6.99
N ASP A 148 14.90 9.57 -5.99
CA ASP A 148 15.98 8.70 -5.51
C ASP A 148 16.17 7.52 -6.48
N TYR A 149 17.04 7.71 -7.47
CA TYR A 149 17.39 6.67 -8.44
C TYR A 149 18.09 5.45 -7.83
N THR A 150 18.83 5.60 -6.73
CA THR A 150 19.42 4.46 -6.03
C THR A 150 18.31 3.61 -5.41
N ARG A 151 17.31 4.26 -4.81
CA ARG A 151 16.09 3.60 -4.33
C ARG A 151 15.29 2.97 -5.46
N LEU A 152 15.09 3.67 -6.58
CA LEU A 152 14.37 3.12 -7.74
C LEU A 152 15.04 1.85 -8.27
N LEU A 153 16.38 1.81 -8.33
CA LEU A 153 17.11 0.60 -8.70
C LEU A 153 16.79 -0.57 -7.75
N HIS A 154 16.80 -0.32 -6.44
CA HIS A 154 16.44 -1.34 -5.45
C HIS A 154 14.97 -1.80 -5.59
N ASP A 155 14.06 -0.86 -5.82
CA ASP A 155 12.64 -1.13 -6.02
C ASP A 155 12.42 -2.01 -7.26
N LEU A 156 13.04 -1.68 -8.40
CA LEU A 156 12.94 -2.46 -9.65
C LEU A 156 13.56 -3.86 -9.51
N ARG A 157 14.69 -3.99 -8.79
CA ARG A 157 15.28 -5.32 -8.49
C ARG A 157 14.36 -6.16 -7.62
N SER A 158 13.76 -5.55 -6.60
CA SER A 158 12.78 -6.20 -5.72
C SER A 158 11.52 -6.58 -6.49
N TRP A 159 11.06 -5.71 -7.39
CA TRP A 159 9.86 -5.89 -8.21
C TRP A 159 9.98 -7.03 -9.22
N LEU A 160 11.13 -7.16 -9.87
CA LEU A 160 11.44 -8.26 -10.80
C LEU A 160 11.70 -9.61 -10.09
N GLY A 161 11.92 -9.58 -8.79
CA GLY A 161 12.12 -10.78 -7.96
C GLY A 161 10.83 -11.18 -7.22
N THR A 162 11.00 -11.71 -6.01
CA THR A 162 9.88 -12.10 -5.14
C THR A 162 9.29 -10.94 -4.34
N GLY A 163 9.85 -9.73 -4.47
CA GLY A 163 9.52 -8.54 -3.68
C GLY A 163 8.49 -7.61 -4.32
N HIS A 164 7.79 -8.05 -5.37
CA HIS A 164 6.77 -7.26 -6.09
C HIS A 164 5.75 -6.57 -5.16
N GLY A 165 5.06 -7.34 -4.30
CA GLY A 165 4.07 -6.78 -3.37
C GLY A 165 4.67 -5.80 -2.36
N ARG A 166 5.90 -6.05 -1.91
CA ARG A 166 6.64 -5.13 -1.02
C ARG A 166 6.94 -3.81 -1.71
N THR A 167 7.38 -3.83 -2.97
CA THR A 167 7.66 -2.62 -3.75
C THR A 167 6.39 -1.80 -3.96
N ILE A 168 5.29 -2.44 -4.38
CA ILE A 168 4.00 -1.77 -4.57
C ILE A 168 3.51 -1.14 -3.27
N ARG A 169 3.57 -1.87 -2.16
CA ARG A 169 3.22 -1.35 -0.83
C ARG A 169 4.10 -0.17 -0.43
N ALA A 170 5.41 -0.21 -0.68
CA ALA A 170 6.30 0.90 -0.39
C ALA A 170 5.89 2.16 -1.17
N TRP A 171 5.61 2.02 -2.47
CA TRP A 171 5.13 3.12 -3.30
C TRP A 171 3.79 3.67 -2.82
N GLY A 172 2.84 2.80 -2.46
CA GLY A 172 1.53 3.20 -1.95
C GLY A 172 1.59 3.93 -0.62
N LEU A 173 2.34 3.38 0.35
CA LEU A 173 2.54 3.99 1.66
C LEU A 173 3.22 5.36 1.56
N GLN A 174 4.20 5.50 0.67
CA GLN A 174 4.78 6.80 0.37
C GLN A 174 3.75 7.70 -0.31
N TYR A 175 3.04 7.25 -1.34
CA TYR A 175 2.11 8.10 -2.09
C TYR A 175 1.01 8.72 -1.21
N THR A 176 0.46 7.95 -0.28
CA THR A 176 -0.62 8.39 0.61
C THR A 176 -0.15 8.85 1.99
N ASP A 177 1.17 8.98 2.19
CA ASP A 177 1.73 9.48 3.44
C ASP A 177 1.21 10.88 3.75
N ARG A 178 0.38 10.96 4.79
CA ARG A 178 -0.13 12.22 5.33
C ARG A 178 0.86 12.85 6.29
N ALA A 179 1.81 12.11 6.88
CA ALA A 179 2.72 12.66 7.89
C ALA A 179 3.66 13.74 7.34
N GLY A 180 4.00 13.69 6.05
CA GLY A 180 4.71 14.78 5.36
C GLY A 180 3.92 16.10 5.19
N THR A 181 2.74 16.29 5.82
CA THR A 181 2.15 17.62 6.04
C THR A 181 2.63 18.28 7.35
N GLN A 182 3.34 17.54 8.22
CA GLN A 182 3.85 18.02 9.51
C GLN A 182 5.36 17.83 9.60
N THR A 183 6.11 18.59 8.80
CA THR A 183 7.53 18.86 9.10
C THR A 183 7.72 20.35 9.33
N SER A 184 7.86 20.68 10.61
CA SER A 184 8.66 21.77 11.16
C SER A 184 8.26 23.20 10.83
N SER A 185 7.32 23.74 11.61
CA SER A 185 7.42 25.16 12.01
C SER A 185 8.50 25.23 13.10
N PRO A 186 9.56 26.07 13.00
CA PRO A 186 10.62 26.13 14.01
C PRO A 186 10.18 26.77 15.33
N ASN A 187 8.97 27.31 15.42
CA ASN A 187 8.42 27.89 16.64
C ASN A 187 7.39 26.94 17.25
N GLY A 188 7.69 26.46 18.46
CA GLY A 188 6.82 25.62 19.28
C GLY A 188 5.55 26.36 19.75
N GLY A 189 4.59 26.52 18.83
CA GLY A 189 3.20 26.76 19.18
C GLY A 189 2.49 25.43 19.46
N PRO A 190 1.48 25.40 20.35
CA PRO A 190 0.74 24.17 20.64
C PRO A 190 0.15 23.61 19.35
N ALA A 191 0.35 22.30 19.14
CA ALA A 191 -0.21 21.55 18.03
C ALA A 191 -1.68 21.91 17.88
N THR A 192 -2.01 22.63 16.80
CA THR A 192 -3.39 22.98 16.45
C THR A 192 -4.17 21.68 16.38
N ALA A 193 -5.24 21.59 17.17
CA ALA A 193 -6.10 20.42 17.22
C ALA A 193 -6.48 20.00 15.78
N ILE A 194 -6.17 18.75 15.44
CA ILE A 194 -6.55 18.16 14.16
C ILE A 194 -8.08 18.25 14.08
N PRO A 195 -8.68 18.80 13.01
CA PRO A 195 -10.13 18.80 12.87
C PRO A 195 -10.64 17.35 12.97
N ASP A 196 -11.65 17.15 13.81
CA ASP A 196 -12.28 15.86 14.06
C ASP A 196 -12.67 15.20 12.72
N GLY A 197 -11.91 14.18 12.29
CA GLY A 197 -12.16 13.46 11.03
C GLY A 197 -10.94 13.18 10.16
N GLU A 198 -9.86 13.97 10.24
CA GLU A 198 -8.73 13.83 9.29
C GLU A 198 -7.87 12.57 9.51
N GLY A 199 -7.98 11.96 10.69
CA GLY A 199 -7.39 10.66 11.05
C GLY A 199 -8.40 9.53 11.26
N SER A 200 -9.69 9.80 11.10
CA SER A 200 -10.74 8.80 11.35
C SER A 200 -10.72 7.72 10.27
N PRO A 201 -10.96 6.45 10.64
CA PRO A 201 -11.10 5.38 9.66
C PRO A 201 -12.24 5.64 8.68
N TYR A 202 -12.09 5.18 7.44
CA TYR A 202 -13.05 5.45 6.36
C TYR A 202 -14.50 5.07 6.71
N TRP A 203 -14.72 3.96 7.42
CA TRP A 203 -16.06 3.50 7.82
C TRP A 203 -16.77 4.42 8.82
N VAL A 204 -16.03 5.27 9.53
CA VAL A 204 -16.60 6.29 10.45
C VAL A 204 -17.03 7.52 9.65
N THR A 205 -16.25 7.90 8.65
CA THR A 205 -16.51 9.08 7.80
C THR A 205 -17.37 8.76 6.58
N PHE A 206 -17.87 7.53 6.48
CA PHE A 206 -18.58 7.03 5.31
C PHE A 206 -19.97 7.68 5.21
N ASP A 207 -20.28 8.23 4.03
CA ASP A 207 -21.58 8.81 3.73
C ASP A 207 -22.22 8.11 2.52
N PRO A 208 -23.33 7.36 2.70
CA PRO A 208 -24.00 6.66 1.61
C PRO A 208 -24.62 7.57 0.56
N GLN A 209 -24.80 8.87 0.82
CA GLN A 209 -25.42 9.82 -0.11
C GLN A 209 -24.44 10.37 -1.15
N ARG A 210 -23.13 10.16 -0.98
CA ARG A 210 -22.11 10.63 -1.93
C ARG A 210 -22.17 9.86 -3.25
N ALA A 211 -22.04 10.60 -4.36
CA ALA A 211 -22.06 10.00 -5.70
C ALA A 211 -20.92 9.00 -5.95
N GLU A 212 -19.76 9.17 -5.29
CA GLU A 212 -18.57 8.34 -5.50
C GLU A 212 -18.60 7.02 -4.70
N THR A 213 -19.54 6.86 -3.75
CA THR A 213 -19.65 5.72 -2.83
C THR A 213 -19.63 4.35 -3.51
N GLY A 214 -20.30 4.21 -4.66
CA GLY A 214 -20.31 2.95 -5.40
C GLY A 214 -18.91 2.51 -5.85
N ALA A 215 -18.11 3.46 -6.35
CA ALA A 215 -16.74 3.23 -6.79
C ALA A 215 -15.80 3.01 -5.59
N GLU A 216 -15.96 3.78 -4.51
CA GLU A 216 -15.17 3.61 -3.28
C GLU A 216 -15.38 2.21 -2.67
N LEU A 217 -16.63 1.75 -2.54
CA LEU A 217 -16.92 0.41 -2.04
C LEU A 217 -16.41 -0.69 -2.99
N ALA A 218 -16.44 -0.46 -4.30
CA ALA A 218 -15.84 -1.39 -5.27
C ALA A 218 -14.32 -1.49 -5.09
N ALA A 219 -13.64 -0.36 -4.87
CA ALA A 219 -12.22 -0.32 -4.55
C ALA A 219 -11.92 -1.10 -3.27
N LEU A 220 -12.71 -0.93 -2.20
CA LEU A 220 -12.52 -1.71 -0.96
C LEU A 220 -12.70 -3.21 -1.17
N ARG A 221 -13.71 -3.63 -1.94
CA ARG A 221 -13.94 -5.06 -2.23
C ARG A 221 -12.83 -5.68 -3.08
N SER A 222 -12.15 -4.90 -3.92
CA SER A 222 -11.03 -5.40 -4.74
C SER A 222 -9.85 -5.91 -3.90
N GLY A 223 -9.77 -5.53 -2.62
CA GLY A 223 -8.75 -6.06 -1.70
C GLY A 223 -9.09 -7.36 -0.98
N LEU A 224 -10.28 -7.93 -1.18
CA LEU A 224 -10.65 -9.20 -0.56
C LEU A 224 -9.66 -10.29 -0.95
N GLY A 225 -9.00 -10.90 0.04
CA GLY A 225 -8.00 -11.95 -0.17
C GLY A 225 -6.67 -11.45 -0.76
N ARG A 226 -6.45 -10.13 -0.82
CA ARG A 226 -5.20 -9.52 -1.29
C ARG A 226 -4.38 -9.00 -0.11
N GLU A 227 -3.07 -9.03 -0.24
CA GLU A 227 -2.14 -8.52 0.78
C GLU A 227 -2.29 -7.00 0.93
N ALA A 228 -2.26 -6.51 2.17
CA ALA A 228 -2.48 -5.09 2.47
C ALA A 228 -1.45 -4.17 1.80
N GLY A 229 -1.91 -3.07 1.22
CA GLY A 229 -1.06 -2.12 0.49
C GLY A 229 -0.66 -2.56 -0.92
N THR A 230 -1.02 -3.77 -1.38
CA THR A 230 -0.76 -4.22 -2.76
C THR A 230 -1.86 -3.87 -3.77
N VAL A 231 -2.95 -3.28 -3.29
CA VAL A 231 -4.13 -2.92 -4.11
C VAL A 231 -4.21 -1.40 -4.21
N PRO A 232 -3.78 -0.79 -5.34
CA PRO A 232 -3.67 0.66 -5.44
C PRO A 232 -4.98 1.41 -5.26
N ALA A 233 -6.08 0.81 -5.72
CA ALA A 233 -7.43 1.36 -5.54
C ALA A 233 -7.79 1.57 -4.05
N MET A 234 -7.16 0.83 -3.12
CA MET A 234 -7.42 0.96 -1.69
C MET A 234 -6.55 1.99 -0.98
N TRP A 235 -5.44 2.43 -1.58
CA TRP A 235 -4.49 3.34 -0.94
C TRP A 235 -5.12 4.61 -0.35
N PRO A 236 -6.09 5.27 -1.03
CA PRO A 236 -6.72 6.48 -0.50
C PRO A 236 -7.48 6.28 0.83
N PHE A 237 -7.82 5.03 1.18
CA PHE A 237 -8.63 4.69 2.36
C PHE A 237 -7.80 4.26 3.57
N HIS A 238 -6.52 3.93 3.39
CA HIS A 238 -5.64 3.61 4.51
C HIS A 238 -5.38 4.85 5.38
N ARG A 239 -5.40 4.66 6.70
CA ARG A 239 -5.11 5.66 7.74
C ARG A 239 -4.07 5.15 8.74
N ALA A 240 -3.67 3.88 8.66
CA ALA A 240 -2.62 3.31 9.49
C ALA A 240 -1.32 4.13 9.38
N ARG A 241 -0.80 4.60 10.52
CA ARG A 241 0.48 5.33 10.56
C ARG A 241 1.63 4.33 10.44
N VAL A 242 2.54 4.61 9.52
CA VAL A 242 3.73 3.80 9.27
C VAL A 242 4.95 4.73 9.31
N SER A 243 6.02 4.35 10.02
CA SER A 243 7.23 5.17 10.11
C SER A 243 7.91 5.31 8.74
N PRO A 244 8.65 6.40 8.46
CA PRO A 244 9.31 6.59 7.17
C PRO A 244 10.18 5.40 6.75
N ALA A 245 10.98 4.85 7.67
CA ALA A 245 11.80 3.67 7.41
C ALA A 245 10.96 2.41 7.06
N ALA A 246 9.80 2.25 7.69
CA ALA A 246 8.88 1.14 7.38
C ALA A 246 8.13 1.36 6.05
N GLN A 247 7.79 2.61 5.71
CA GLN A 247 7.23 2.97 4.40
C GLN A 247 8.23 2.65 3.30
N GLU A 248 9.48 3.09 3.47
CA GLU A 248 10.58 2.74 2.57
C GLU A 248 10.78 1.24 2.49
N ALA A 249 10.78 0.50 3.59
CA ALA A 249 10.96 -0.96 3.53
C ALA A 249 9.76 -1.72 2.90
N GLY A 250 8.63 -1.04 2.62
CA GLY A 250 7.38 -1.68 2.24
C GLY A 250 6.91 -2.66 3.32
N PHE A 251 7.13 -2.32 4.59
CA PHE A 251 6.89 -3.19 5.72
C PHE A 251 5.39 -3.41 5.93
N LEU A 252 4.98 -4.68 5.96
CA LEU A 252 3.61 -5.06 6.30
C LEU A 252 3.46 -5.10 7.82
N GLY A 253 3.02 -3.99 8.40
CA GLY A 253 2.70 -3.91 9.83
C GLY A 253 1.31 -4.45 10.14
N ARG A 254 1.12 -4.98 11.36
CA ARG A 254 -0.19 -5.47 11.85
C ARG A 254 -1.30 -4.43 11.75
N GLY A 255 -0.98 -3.15 11.99
CA GLY A 255 -1.93 -2.04 11.85
C GLY A 255 -2.48 -1.90 10.43
N LEU A 256 -1.61 -1.95 9.42
CA LEU A 256 -2.01 -1.88 8.02
C LEU A 256 -2.80 -3.15 7.61
N ALA A 257 -2.36 -4.32 8.06
CA ALA A 257 -3.05 -5.59 7.80
C ALA A 257 -4.48 -5.60 8.37
N ALA A 258 -4.65 -5.23 9.65
CA ALA A 258 -5.94 -5.17 10.30
C ALA A 258 -6.87 -4.12 9.66
N GLU A 259 -6.35 -2.93 9.34
CA GLU A 259 -7.13 -1.89 8.67
C GLU A 259 -7.58 -2.33 7.28
N HIS A 260 -6.68 -2.93 6.48
CA HIS A 260 -7.02 -3.47 5.16
C HIS A 260 -8.12 -4.52 5.24
N ALA A 261 -7.98 -5.49 6.15
CA ALA A 261 -8.99 -6.53 6.34
C ALA A 261 -10.36 -5.92 6.67
N VAL A 262 -10.41 -4.98 7.62
CA VAL A 262 -11.66 -4.32 7.99
C VAL A 262 -12.26 -3.50 6.85
N LEU A 263 -11.44 -2.74 6.10
CA LEU A 263 -11.90 -1.99 4.93
C LEU A 263 -12.58 -2.93 3.92
N THR A 264 -11.98 -4.08 3.63
CA THR A 264 -12.56 -5.05 2.68
C THR A 264 -13.86 -5.66 3.20
N LEU A 265 -13.94 -5.98 4.49
CA LEU A 265 -15.15 -6.49 5.15
C LEU A 265 -16.26 -5.43 5.14
N PHE A 266 -15.93 -4.17 5.42
CA PHE A 266 -16.88 -3.05 5.35
C PHE A 266 -17.38 -2.85 3.91
N GLY A 267 -16.49 -2.86 2.93
CA GLY A 267 -16.85 -2.74 1.50
C GLY A 267 -17.81 -3.83 1.03
N LEU A 268 -17.70 -5.04 1.57
CA LEU A 268 -18.61 -6.16 1.34
C LEU A 268 -19.96 -5.96 2.06
N HIS A 269 -19.92 -5.51 3.32
CA HIS A 269 -21.09 -5.30 4.16
C HIS A 269 -21.97 -4.16 3.66
N GLN A 270 -21.37 -3.04 3.29
CA GLN A 270 -22.06 -1.81 2.87
C GLN A 270 -22.63 -1.90 1.44
N GLN A 271 -22.25 -2.92 0.65
CA GLN A 271 -22.69 -3.05 -0.73
C GLN A 271 -24.23 -3.09 -0.83
N ALA A 272 -24.79 -2.19 -1.66
CA ALA A 272 -26.22 -2.04 -1.90
C ALA A 272 -27.05 -1.72 -0.63
N ARG A 273 -26.42 -1.27 0.45
CA ARG A 273 -27.08 -0.77 1.67
C ARG A 273 -27.08 0.75 1.68
N ARG A 274 -28.25 1.34 1.96
CA ARG A 274 -28.43 2.80 2.05
C ARG A 274 -28.07 3.32 3.45
N GLU A 275 -28.27 2.50 4.46
CA GLU A 275 -27.90 2.79 5.84
C GLU A 275 -26.43 2.40 6.07
N PRO A 276 -25.66 3.17 6.87
CA PRO A 276 -24.32 2.77 7.29
C PRO A 276 -24.34 1.45 8.06
N MET A 277 -23.53 0.49 7.63
CA MET A 277 -23.35 -0.81 8.28
C MET A 277 -22.28 -0.75 9.39
N HIS A 278 -21.64 0.40 9.59
CA HIS A 278 -20.88 0.67 10.79
C HIS A 278 -21.83 1.05 11.93
N ALA A 279 -21.84 0.23 12.99
CA ALA A 279 -22.66 0.46 14.18
C ALA A 279 -21.79 0.32 15.43
N ALA A 280 -21.46 1.44 16.07
CA ALA A 280 -20.66 1.47 17.29
C ALA A 280 -21.25 0.54 18.37
N GLY A 281 -20.38 -0.16 19.10
CA GLY A 281 -20.77 -1.08 20.17
C GLY A 281 -21.26 -2.47 19.72
N THR A 282 -21.54 -2.70 18.43
CA THR A 282 -22.02 -4.01 17.96
C THR A 282 -20.85 -4.96 17.63
N SER A 283 -20.54 -5.89 18.54
CA SER A 283 -19.54 -6.94 18.29
C SER A 283 -20.07 -8.04 17.35
N PRO A 284 -19.18 -8.87 16.75
CA PRO A 284 -19.61 -10.04 15.98
C PRO A 284 -20.54 -10.99 16.75
N GLY A 285 -20.28 -11.20 18.04
CA GLY A 285 -21.15 -12.01 18.90
C GLY A 285 -22.55 -11.42 19.05
N ALA A 286 -22.64 -10.12 19.36
CA ALA A 286 -23.91 -9.41 19.47
C ALA A 286 -24.69 -9.41 18.14
N ALA A 287 -24.00 -9.22 17.02
CA ALA A 287 -24.59 -9.26 15.68
C ALA A 287 -25.15 -10.65 15.34
N CYS A 288 -24.42 -11.73 15.65
CA CYS A 288 -24.90 -13.10 15.49
C CYS A 288 -26.13 -13.38 16.36
N ARG A 289 -26.16 -12.89 17.60
CA ARG A 289 -27.33 -13.04 18.49
C ARG A 289 -28.56 -12.32 17.94
N ARG A 290 -28.40 -11.09 17.46
CA ARG A 290 -29.46 -10.33 16.78
C ARG A 290 -29.96 -11.06 15.54
N LEU A 291 -29.06 -11.61 14.73
CA LEU A 291 -29.41 -12.36 13.53
C LEU A 291 -30.24 -13.62 13.88
N LEU A 292 -29.82 -14.37 14.91
CA LEU A 292 -30.57 -15.53 15.40
C LEU A 292 -31.98 -15.16 15.85
N HIS A 293 -32.15 -14.04 16.55
CA HIS A 293 -33.47 -13.54 16.95
C HIS A 293 -34.36 -13.16 15.76
N LEU A 294 -33.80 -12.61 14.68
CA LEU A 294 -34.57 -12.20 13.50
C LEU A 294 -35.00 -13.37 12.61
N VAL A 295 -34.14 -14.38 12.43
CA VAL A 295 -34.41 -15.52 11.54
C VAL A 295 -35.33 -16.56 12.19
N GLY A 296 -35.54 -16.46 13.50
CA GLY A 296 -36.28 -17.45 14.29
C GLY A 296 -35.31 -18.48 14.88
N ALA A 297 -35.43 -18.71 16.19
CA ALA A 297 -34.58 -19.63 16.94
C ALA A 297 -35.18 -21.04 16.92
N ASP A 298 -35.33 -21.63 15.74
CA ASP A 298 -35.50 -23.08 15.69
C ASP A 298 -34.16 -23.75 16.07
N LYS A 299 -34.23 -25.00 16.52
CA LYS A 299 -33.06 -25.70 17.05
C LYS A 299 -31.93 -25.79 16.01
N ALA A 300 -32.29 -25.98 14.74
CA ALA A 300 -31.33 -26.08 13.64
C ALA A 300 -30.61 -24.75 13.36
N GLY A 301 -31.32 -23.63 13.37
CA GLY A 301 -30.78 -22.29 13.21
C GLY A 301 -29.89 -21.86 14.38
N GLU A 302 -30.28 -22.20 15.61
CA GLU A 302 -29.46 -21.96 16.81
C GLU A 302 -28.15 -22.75 16.76
N GLU A 303 -28.20 -24.04 16.41
CA GLU A 303 -26.99 -24.86 16.23
C GLU A 303 -26.11 -24.33 15.10
N ALA A 304 -26.70 -23.93 13.97
CA ALA A 304 -25.96 -23.35 12.85
C ALA A 304 -25.26 -22.04 13.22
N MET A 305 -25.93 -21.16 13.96
CA MET A 305 -25.33 -19.92 14.44
C MET A 305 -24.23 -20.17 15.47
N THR A 306 -24.47 -21.10 16.40
CA THR A 306 -23.48 -21.52 17.40
C THR A 306 -22.22 -22.07 16.73
N ARG A 307 -22.34 -22.87 15.68
CA ARG A 307 -21.18 -23.35 14.90
C ARG A 307 -20.40 -22.20 14.25
N ARG A 308 -21.09 -21.23 13.65
CA ARG A 308 -20.43 -20.06 13.01
C ARG A 308 -19.70 -19.19 14.03
N VAL A 309 -20.31 -18.93 15.19
CA VAL A 309 -19.66 -18.21 16.29
C VAL A 309 -18.48 -19.01 16.82
N GLY A 310 -18.63 -20.33 17.00
CA GLY A 310 -17.55 -21.23 17.37
C GLY A 310 -16.34 -21.10 16.45
N GLN A 311 -16.54 -21.11 15.12
CA GLN A 311 -15.47 -20.94 14.13
C GLN A 311 -14.72 -19.61 14.28
N LEU A 312 -15.43 -18.50 14.53
CA LEU A 312 -14.79 -17.20 14.81
C LEU A 312 -13.96 -17.25 16.09
N LEU A 313 -14.49 -17.88 17.14
CA LEU A 313 -13.82 -17.95 18.43
C LEU A 313 -12.61 -18.87 18.37
N THR A 314 -12.61 -19.93 17.56
CA THR A 314 -11.51 -20.88 17.47
C THR A 314 -10.43 -20.49 16.46
N SER A 315 -10.60 -19.39 15.71
CA SER A 315 -9.61 -18.96 14.72
C SER A 315 -8.23 -18.77 15.38
N ALA A 316 -7.20 -19.36 14.77
CA ALA A 316 -5.84 -19.39 15.29
C ALA A 316 -5.17 -18.01 15.18
N ASP A 317 -5.37 -17.33 14.06
CA ASP A 317 -4.75 -16.04 13.74
C ASP A 317 -5.76 -15.05 13.12
N GLY A 318 -5.28 -13.82 12.88
CA GLY A 318 -6.11 -12.77 12.29
C GLY A 318 -6.57 -13.07 10.86
N GLU A 319 -5.82 -13.87 10.09
CA GLU A 319 -6.16 -14.21 8.70
C GLU A 319 -7.33 -15.20 8.64
N GLU A 320 -7.27 -16.27 9.43
CA GLU A 320 -8.36 -17.23 9.60
C GLU A 320 -9.63 -16.54 10.14
N LEU A 321 -9.47 -15.65 11.13
CA LEU A 321 -10.59 -14.87 11.64
C LEU A 321 -11.24 -14.01 10.54
N CYS A 322 -10.44 -13.32 9.72
CA CYS A 322 -10.94 -12.54 8.59
C CYS A 322 -11.64 -13.40 7.54
N TRP A 323 -11.16 -14.62 7.30
CA TRP A 323 -11.81 -15.58 6.41
C TRP A 323 -13.21 -15.94 6.89
N HIS A 324 -13.37 -16.28 8.17
CA HIS A 324 -14.68 -16.59 8.75
C HIS A 324 -15.62 -15.37 8.76
N LEU A 325 -15.10 -14.19 9.11
CA LEU A 325 -15.88 -12.93 9.06
C LEU A 325 -16.39 -12.62 7.65
N ARG A 326 -15.63 -12.94 6.61
CA ARG A 326 -16.05 -12.77 5.20
C ARG A 326 -17.28 -13.62 4.87
N GLY A 327 -17.42 -14.79 5.48
CA GLY A 327 -18.61 -15.64 5.35
C GLY A 327 -19.81 -15.15 6.18
N LEU A 328 -19.55 -14.51 7.33
CA LEU A 328 -20.60 -13.97 8.20
C LEU A 328 -21.20 -12.65 7.68
N VAL A 329 -20.36 -11.74 7.19
CA VAL A 329 -20.77 -10.39 6.76
C VAL A 329 -21.93 -10.39 5.76
N PRO A 330 -22.00 -11.27 4.73
CA PRO A 330 -23.15 -11.32 3.82
C PRO A 330 -24.49 -11.64 4.51
N LEU A 331 -24.47 -12.46 5.57
CA LEU A 331 -25.67 -12.79 6.35
C LEU A 331 -26.15 -11.57 7.15
N LEU A 332 -25.21 -10.90 7.83
CA LEU A 332 -25.49 -9.66 8.56
C LEU A 332 -25.96 -8.56 7.62
N ARG A 333 -25.31 -8.45 6.46
CA ARG A 333 -25.74 -7.56 5.38
C ARG A 333 -27.16 -7.87 5.00
N GLY A 334 -27.57 -9.12 4.77
CA GLY A 334 -28.95 -9.49 4.41
C GLY A 334 -29.99 -9.05 5.44
N ALA A 335 -29.64 -9.11 6.72
CA ALA A 335 -30.50 -8.71 7.84
C ALA A 335 -30.37 -7.23 8.27
N ALA A 336 -29.54 -6.43 7.58
CA ALA A 336 -29.25 -5.03 7.94
C ALA A 336 -28.71 -4.86 9.38
N ILE A 337 -27.88 -5.80 9.84
CA ILE A 337 -27.24 -5.76 11.15
C ILE A 337 -25.83 -5.21 11.00
N GLY A 338 -25.59 -3.98 11.46
CA GLY A 338 -24.26 -3.37 11.44
C GLY A 338 -23.24 -4.01 12.38
N LEU A 339 -21.96 -3.66 12.19
CA LEU A 339 -20.84 -4.05 13.04
C LEU A 339 -20.01 -2.84 13.49
N ASP A 340 -19.44 -2.93 14.68
CA ASP A 340 -18.44 -1.96 15.15
C ASP A 340 -17.09 -2.25 14.48
N TYR A 341 -16.89 -1.68 13.30
CA TYR A 341 -15.66 -1.83 12.52
C TYR A 341 -14.44 -1.20 13.17
N THR A 342 -14.61 -0.15 13.98
CA THR A 342 -13.52 0.45 14.74
C THR A 342 -13.00 -0.53 15.78
N ARG A 343 -13.91 -1.13 16.55
CA ARG A 343 -13.57 -2.17 17.52
C ARG A 343 -13.05 -3.44 16.84
N LEU A 344 -13.63 -3.85 15.72
CA LEU A 344 -13.19 -5.01 14.96
C LEU A 344 -11.76 -4.86 14.45
N ARG A 345 -11.37 -3.66 14.00
CA ARG A 345 -9.97 -3.37 13.60
C ARG A 345 -9.02 -3.55 14.77
N ASP A 346 -9.39 -3.03 15.93
CA ASP A 346 -8.58 -3.13 17.15
C ASP A 346 -8.50 -4.56 17.68
N ASP A 347 -9.56 -5.35 17.52
CA ASP A 347 -9.59 -6.77 17.84
C ASP A 347 -8.65 -7.55 16.91
N LEU A 348 -8.74 -7.34 15.59
CA LEU A 348 -7.85 -7.97 14.61
C LEU A 348 -6.37 -7.61 14.84
N LEU A 349 -6.08 -6.35 15.20
CA LEU A 349 -4.73 -5.90 15.52
C LEU A 349 -4.12 -6.65 16.71
N ARG A 350 -4.96 -7.08 17.66
CA ARG A 350 -4.56 -7.68 18.96
C ARG A 350 -4.82 -9.18 19.02
N TRP A 351 -5.46 -9.78 18.01
CA TRP A 351 -5.90 -11.16 18.01
C TRP A 351 -4.75 -12.15 18.16
N ASP A 352 -3.64 -11.88 17.47
CA ASP A 352 -2.44 -12.71 17.42
C ASP A 352 -1.17 -11.89 17.74
N ASP A 353 -1.29 -10.79 18.52
CA ASP A 353 -0.12 -10.04 18.96
C ASP A 353 0.69 -10.86 19.97
N ALA A 354 1.80 -11.45 19.51
CA ALA A 354 2.72 -12.23 20.33
C ALA A 354 3.24 -11.49 21.59
N ARG A 355 3.17 -10.15 21.62
CA ARG A 355 3.55 -9.35 22.80
C ARG A 355 2.48 -9.31 23.89
N HIS A 356 1.23 -9.63 23.53
CA HIS A 356 0.06 -9.59 24.41
C HIS A 356 -0.85 -10.82 24.14
N PRO A 357 -0.35 -12.05 24.36
CA PRO A 357 -1.07 -13.28 24.02
C PRO A 357 -2.41 -13.42 24.76
N GLU A 358 -2.58 -12.77 25.90
CA GLU A 358 -3.82 -12.78 26.68
C GLU A 358 -4.99 -12.06 25.99
N GLN A 359 -4.71 -11.19 25.01
CA GLN A 359 -5.73 -10.39 24.33
C GLN A 359 -6.67 -11.25 23.50
N GLN A 360 -6.17 -12.32 22.87
CA GLN A 360 -7.00 -13.26 22.11
C GLN A 360 -8.10 -13.86 23.00
N ALA A 361 -7.74 -14.35 24.18
CA ALA A 361 -8.67 -14.93 25.15
C ALA A 361 -9.69 -13.89 25.65
N ARG A 362 -9.27 -12.64 25.87
CA ARG A 362 -10.17 -11.55 26.28
C ARG A 362 -11.17 -11.18 25.19
N ILE A 363 -10.74 -11.13 23.92
CA ILE A 363 -11.62 -10.85 22.77
C ILE A 363 -12.64 -11.99 22.62
N ARG A 364 -12.18 -13.25 22.65
CA ARG A 364 -13.04 -14.45 22.59
C ARG A 364 -14.12 -14.43 23.67
N SER A 365 -13.74 -14.29 24.93
CA SER A 365 -14.66 -14.25 26.07
C SER A 365 -15.66 -13.10 25.99
N ARG A 366 -15.28 -11.97 25.40
CA ARG A 366 -16.19 -10.84 25.20
C ARG A 366 -17.21 -11.16 24.11
N TRP A 367 -16.78 -11.59 22.92
CA TRP A 367 -17.69 -11.91 21.82
C TRP A 367 -18.63 -13.07 22.16
N ASP A 368 -18.14 -14.08 22.86
CA ASP A 368 -18.95 -15.22 23.33
C ASP A 368 -20.02 -14.76 24.34
N ARG A 369 -19.65 -13.93 25.32
CA ARG A 369 -20.61 -13.31 26.24
C ARG A 369 -21.67 -12.49 25.51
N ASP A 370 -21.25 -11.65 24.56
CA ASP A 370 -22.15 -10.81 23.76
C ASP A 370 -23.12 -11.67 22.94
N PHE A 371 -22.69 -12.84 22.46
CA PHE A 371 -23.55 -13.80 21.78
C PHE A 371 -24.58 -14.44 22.72
N ARG A 372 -24.18 -14.82 23.94
CA ARG A 372 -25.08 -15.48 24.90
C ARG A 372 -26.12 -14.54 25.52
N ILE A 373 -25.71 -13.33 25.88
CA ILE A 373 -26.54 -12.39 26.66
C ILE A 373 -27.25 -11.36 25.75
N GLY A 374 -26.70 -11.11 24.56
CA GLY A 374 -26.97 -9.88 23.80
C GLY A 374 -26.16 -8.72 24.36
N ALA A 375 -25.67 -7.82 23.50
CA ALA A 375 -24.98 -6.61 23.98
C ALA A 375 -25.94 -5.81 24.87
N PRO A 376 -25.49 -5.26 26.02
CA PRO A 376 -26.30 -4.28 26.74
C PRO A 376 -26.61 -3.15 25.78
N THR A 377 -27.89 -2.91 25.52
CA THR A 377 -28.36 -1.76 24.74
C THR A 377 -27.80 -0.50 25.41
N GLY A 378 -26.81 0.13 24.79
CA GLY A 378 -26.37 1.46 25.18
C GLY A 378 -27.57 2.41 25.10
N GLN A 379 -27.92 3.01 26.23
CA GLN A 379 -28.85 4.15 26.26
C GLN A 379 -28.22 5.29 25.44
N GLY A 380 -29.08 6.01 24.72
CA GLY A 380 -28.74 6.97 23.67
C GLY A 380 -27.93 8.18 24.09
#